data_AF-A0AAE0XWL3-F1
#
_entry.id   AF-A0AAE0XWL3-F1
#
_cell.length_a   1.000
_cell.length_b   1.000
_cell.length_c   1.000
_cell.angle_alpha   90.00
_cell.angle_beta   90.00
_cell.angle_gamma   90.00
#
_symmetry.space_group_name_H-M   'P 1'
#
loop_
_entity.id
_entity.type
_entity.pdbx_description
1 polymer ?
#
loop_
_entity_poly.entity_id
_entity_poly.type
_entity_poly.pdbx_seq_one_letter_code
_entity_poly.pdbx_strand_id
1 'polypeptide(L)'
;MRKALPQCRGWTDFVDDWQPRDLILVTRKAPRDQAQKLLFERHKEAFPDEPVPLLYRPRDTRLQNVLVTIPGPLLVDDGQQDQQELVLNDVVEVSVETAQEVLDGKWGQNWALGYAMTVHSSQGLTIKDPQKNIGRKLQAYKRVDAAKGLKCNLRLRIKDVEALKEKQSNRCASCNIDLLWCYEPKDTRQFSVDRIDNAKGHTRDNVRLACLECNRKRGAAALTHCEATKNDGVPPGNVSAGQLRDLFDSI
;
A
#
# COMPACT_ATOMS: atom_id res chain seq x y z
N MET A 1 -20.16 -10.69 -7.19
CA MET A 1 -19.85 -9.41 -6.52
C MET A 1 -21.17 -8.67 -6.31
N ARG A 2 -21.60 -8.42 -5.06
CA ARG A 2 -22.87 -7.71 -4.78
C ARG A 2 -22.73 -6.25 -5.22
N LYS A 3 -23.80 -5.69 -5.82
CA LYS A 3 -23.82 -4.27 -6.24
C LYS A 3 -23.85 -3.39 -4.99
N ALA A 4 -23.15 -2.26 -5.02
CA ALA A 4 -23.21 -1.26 -3.94
C ALA A 4 -24.67 -0.82 -3.73
N LEU A 5 -25.10 -0.70 -2.47
CA LEU A 5 -26.45 -0.24 -2.15
C LEU A 5 -26.61 1.23 -2.61
N PRO A 6 -27.60 1.55 -3.46
CA PRO A 6 -27.67 2.83 -4.17
C PRO A 6 -28.15 4.01 -3.31
N GLN A 7 -28.55 3.79 -2.04
CA GLN A 7 -29.12 4.83 -1.18
C GLN A 7 -28.65 4.68 0.26
N CYS A 8 -28.55 5.82 0.97
CA CYS A 8 -28.38 5.85 2.42
C CYS A 8 -29.64 5.27 3.08
N ARG A 9 -29.55 4.05 3.60
CA ARG A 9 -30.59 3.43 4.40
C ARG A 9 -30.40 3.68 5.88
N GLY A 10 -31.47 3.53 6.67
CA GLY A 10 -31.36 3.49 8.12
C GLY A 10 -30.53 2.29 8.59
N TRP A 11 -30.03 2.32 9.83
CA TRP A 11 -29.24 1.22 10.39
C TRP A 11 -30.00 -0.11 10.36
N THR A 12 -31.29 -0.10 10.69
CA THR A 12 -32.13 -1.31 10.71
C THR A 12 -32.22 -1.96 9.34
N ASP A 13 -32.62 -1.21 8.31
CA ASP A 13 -32.72 -1.73 6.94
C ASP A 13 -31.37 -2.23 6.41
N PHE A 14 -30.28 -1.58 6.82
CA PHE A 14 -28.93 -2.01 6.47
C PHE A 14 -28.59 -3.37 7.08
N VAL A 15 -28.87 -3.56 8.37
CA VAL A 15 -28.56 -4.80 9.10
C VAL A 15 -29.34 -6.00 8.56
N ASP A 16 -30.55 -5.78 8.04
CA ASP A 16 -31.36 -6.85 7.45
C ASP A 16 -30.76 -7.38 6.14
N ASP A 17 -30.17 -6.51 5.32
CA ASP A 17 -29.56 -6.87 4.04
C ASP A 17 -28.08 -7.31 4.17
N TRP A 18 -27.42 -6.93 5.27
CA TRP A 18 -26.02 -7.18 5.54
C TRP A 18 -25.68 -8.68 5.61
N GLN A 19 -24.47 -9.02 5.16
CA GLN A 19 -23.89 -10.37 5.28
C GLN A 19 -22.49 -10.31 5.90
N PRO A 20 -22.02 -11.39 6.54
CA PRO A 20 -20.68 -11.48 7.11
C PRO A 20 -19.52 -11.08 6.20
N ARG A 21 -19.67 -11.33 4.89
CA ARG A 21 -18.65 -11.01 3.87
C ARG A 21 -18.67 -9.56 3.40
N ASP A 22 -19.68 -8.79 3.78
CA ASP A 22 -19.78 -7.37 3.43
C ASP A 22 -18.85 -6.54 4.33
N LEU A 23 -18.04 -5.70 3.70
CA LEU A 23 -17.13 -4.78 4.40
C LEU A 23 -17.73 -3.38 4.50
N ILE A 24 -17.73 -2.82 5.71
CA ILE A 24 -18.24 -1.47 5.96
C ILE A 24 -17.09 -0.48 6.09
N LEU A 25 -17.21 0.63 5.35
CA LEU A 25 -16.32 1.78 5.49
C LEU A 25 -16.96 2.85 6.36
N VAL A 26 -16.24 3.29 7.39
CA VAL A 26 -16.73 4.27 8.36
C VAL A 26 -15.77 5.45 8.44
N THR A 27 -16.27 6.66 8.67
CA THR A 27 -15.41 7.86 8.71
C THR A 27 -14.64 8.01 10.03
N ARG A 28 -15.20 7.53 11.14
CA ARG A 28 -14.66 7.72 12.50
C ARG A 28 -14.51 6.41 13.26
N LYS A 29 -13.60 6.41 14.25
CA LYS A 29 -13.29 5.24 15.09
C LYS A 29 -14.46 4.80 15.98
N ALA A 30 -15.10 5.72 16.70
CA ALA A 30 -16.17 5.36 17.63
C ALA A 30 -17.38 4.70 16.93
N PRO A 31 -17.90 5.23 15.80
CA PRO A 31 -18.96 4.56 15.05
C PRO A 31 -18.53 3.21 14.46
N ARG A 32 -17.26 3.06 14.04
CA ARG A 32 -16.72 1.76 13.60
C ARG A 32 -16.77 0.73 14.71
N ASP A 33 -16.30 1.09 15.90
CA ASP A 33 -16.23 0.19 17.05
C ASP A 33 -17.65 -0.22 17.50
N GLN A 34 -18.61 0.70 17.42
CA GLN A 34 -20.03 0.41 17.67
C GLN A 34 -20.63 -0.52 16.60
N ALA A 35 -20.39 -0.24 15.31
CA ALA A 35 -20.89 -1.06 14.21
C ALA A 35 -20.34 -2.49 14.29
N GLN A 36 -19.03 -2.66 14.54
CA GLN A 36 -18.42 -3.98 14.71
C GLN A 36 -19.12 -4.81 15.79
N LYS A 37 -19.45 -4.20 16.94
CA LYS A 37 -20.14 -4.91 18.04
C LYS A 37 -21.55 -5.35 17.63
N LEU A 38 -22.33 -4.42 17.07
CA LEU A 38 -23.71 -4.71 16.66
C LEU A 38 -23.77 -5.79 15.58
N LEU A 39 -22.85 -5.77 14.62
CA LEU A 39 -22.78 -6.77 13.56
C LEU A 39 -22.30 -8.12 14.07
N PHE A 40 -21.41 -8.15 15.07
CA PHE A 40 -21.02 -9.40 15.70
C PHE A 40 -22.19 -10.07 16.41
N GLU A 41 -23.00 -9.32 17.16
CA GLU A 41 -24.23 -9.87 17.77
C GLU A 41 -25.19 -10.42 16.70
N ARG A 42 -25.42 -9.66 15.62
CA ARG A 42 -26.25 -10.12 14.50
C ARG A 42 -25.68 -11.35 13.78
N HIS A 43 -24.35 -11.45 13.66
CA HIS A 43 -23.67 -12.60 13.08
C HIS A 43 -23.91 -13.83 13.94
N LYS A 44 -23.73 -13.73 15.26
CA LYS A 44 -24.00 -14.84 16.20
C LYS A 44 -25.40 -15.39 16.05
N GLU A 45 -26.40 -14.52 15.92
CA GLU A 45 -27.81 -14.89 15.88
C GLU A 45 -28.21 -15.54 14.55
N ALA A 46 -27.74 -15.00 13.43
CA ALA A 46 -28.28 -15.37 12.12
C ALA A 46 -27.32 -16.15 11.22
N PHE A 47 -26.02 -16.12 11.52
CA PHE A 47 -24.97 -16.76 10.73
C PHE A 47 -23.98 -17.53 11.62
N PRO A 48 -24.45 -18.39 12.55
CA PRO A 48 -23.57 -19.04 13.53
C PRO A 48 -22.48 -19.92 12.88
N ASP A 49 -22.78 -20.50 11.72
CA ASP A 49 -21.89 -21.41 10.99
C ASP A 49 -20.97 -20.68 9.98
N GLU A 50 -21.20 -19.39 9.71
CA GLU A 50 -20.35 -18.62 8.80
C GLU A 50 -19.12 -18.07 9.55
N PRO A 51 -17.95 -18.03 8.89
CA PRO A 51 -16.75 -17.53 9.52
C PRO A 51 -16.82 -16.04 9.81
N VAL A 52 -16.27 -15.67 10.96
CA VAL A 52 -16.10 -14.29 11.41
C VAL A 52 -14.76 -13.75 10.90
N PRO A 53 -14.73 -12.62 10.18
CA PRO A 53 -13.50 -11.97 9.81
C PRO A 53 -12.86 -11.30 11.04
N LEU A 54 -11.61 -11.64 11.32
CA LEU A 54 -10.74 -10.93 12.27
C LEU A 54 -9.66 -10.17 11.52
N LEU A 55 -9.37 -8.96 11.97
CA LEU A 55 -8.29 -8.12 11.47
C LEU A 55 -7.09 -8.19 12.41
N TYR A 56 -5.93 -8.46 11.82
CA TYR A 56 -4.65 -8.35 12.51
C TYR A 56 -4.23 -6.87 12.61
N ARG A 57 -4.23 -6.33 13.84
CA ARG A 57 -3.92 -4.92 14.14
C ARG A 57 -2.92 -4.80 15.30
N PRO A 58 -1.65 -5.17 15.08
CA PRO A 58 -0.62 -4.99 16.10
C PRO A 58 -0.38 -3.51 16.39
N ARG A 59 -0.23 -3.17 17.68
CA ARG A 59 0.19 -1.82 18.08
C ARG A 59 1.67 -1.57 17.79
N ASP A 60 2.48 -2.62 17.83
CA ASP A 60 3.90 -2.57 17.53
C ASP A 60 4.14 -2.86 16.04
N THR A 61 4.73 -1.90 15.34
CA THR A 61 5.07 -2.02 13.91
C THR A 61 6.09 -3.12 13.60
N ARG A 62 6.85 -3.59 14.60
CA ARG A 62 7.80 -4.71 14.44
C ARG A 62 7.12 -6.07 14.28
N LEU A 63 5.83 -6.16 14.63
CA LEU A 63 5.03 -7.37 14.48
C LEU A 63 4.37 -7.46 13.09
N GLN A 64 5.00 -6.92 12.06
CA GLN A 64 4.53 -7.02 10.67
C GLN A 64 5.51 -7.88 9.88
N ASN A 65 5.03 -8.76 8.99
CA ASN A 65 5.84 -9.76 8.28
C ASN A 65 6.54 -10.72 9.25
N VAL A 66 5.77 -11.17 10.25
CA VAL A 66 6.21 -12.15 11.26
C VAL A 66 5.17 -13.26 11.27
N LEU A 67 5.60 -14.48 11.58
CA LEU A 67 4.69 -15.60 11.85
C LEU A 67 3.86 -15.29 13.08
N VAL A 68 2.55 -15.18 12.89
CA VAL A 68 1.55 -14.89 13.92
C VAL A 68 0.65 -16.11 14.06
N THR A 69 0.46 -16.54 15.30
CA THR A 69 -0.51 -17.58 15.63
C THR A 69 -1.94 -17.10 15.40
N ILE A 70 -2.68 -17.83 14.58
CA ILE A 70 -4.09 -17.54 14.28
C ILE A 70 -4.97 -17.98 15.46
N PRO A 71 -5.93 -17.14 15.89
CA PRO A 71 -6.94 -17.54 16.85
C PRO A 71 -7.72 -18.74 16.35
N GLY A 72 -7.84 -19.76 17.20
CA GLY A 72 -8.62 -20.95 16.90
C GLY A 72 -8.08 -22.21 17.56
N PRO A 73 -8.77 -23.34 17.33
CA PRO A 73 -8.27 -24.66 17.73
C PRO A 73 -6.94 -25.00 17.03
N LEU A 74 -6.26 -26.04 17.51
CA LEU A 74 -5.09 -26.60 16.83
C LEU A 74 -5.57 -27.22 15.51
N LEU A 75 -5.10 -26.69 14.38
CA LEU A 75 -5.66 -26.99 13.05
C LEU A 75 -4.68 -27.67 12.08
N VAL A 76 -3.41 -27.87 12.46
CA VAL A 76 -2.48 -28.69 11.65
C VAL A 76 -2.50 -30.13 12.15
N ASP A 77 -2.44 -31.08 11.22
CA ASP A 77 -2.55 -32.54 11.42
C ASP A 77 -1.63 -33.08 12.54
N ASP A 78 -0.57 -32.34 12.90
CA ASP A 78 0.39 -32.66 13.96
C ASP A 78 0.09 -32.01 15.34
N GLY A 79 -1.11 -31.46 15.55
CA GLY A 79 -1.49 -30.82 16.81
C GLY A 79 -0.76 -29.50 17.10
N GLN A 80 -0.23 -28.85 16.06
CA GLN A 80 0.37 -27.52 16.17
C GLN A 80 -0.67 -26.41 15.97
N GLN A 81 -0.34 -25.22 16.44
CA GLN A 81 -1.19 -24.04 16.32
C GLN A 81 -0.97 -23.42 14.93
N ASP A 82 -2.05 -23.07 14.23
CA ASP A 82 -1.95 -22.46 12.90
C ASP A 82 -1.18 -21.13 13.00
N GLN A 83 -0.18 -20.95 12.14
CA GLN A 83 0.69 -19.78 12.09
C GLN A 83 0.78 -19.29 10.66
N GLN A 84 0.53 -18.00 10.48
CA GLN A 84 0.60 -17.36 9.17
C GLN A 84 1.46 -16.09 9.25
N GLU A 85 2.17 -15.78 8.18
CA GLU A 85 2.90 -14.52 8.07
C GLU A 85 1.90 -13.40 7.77
N LEU A 86 1.62 -12.54 8.76
CA LEU A 86 0.62 -11.48 8.64
C LEU A 86 1.23 -10.08 8.63
N VAL A 87 0.56 -9.18 7.92
CA VAL A 87 0.81 -7.74 7.94
C VAL A 87 -0.40 -6.97 8.48
N LEU A 88 -0.21 -5.67 8.71
CA LEU A 88 -1.22 -4.81 9.29
C LEU A 88 -2.51 -4.78 8.46
N ASN A 89 -3.62 -5.11 9.11
CA ASN A 89 -4.98 -5.24 8.58
C ASN A 89 -5.22 -6.44 7.65
N ASP A 90 -4.37 -7.47 7.68
CA ASP A 90 -4.74 -8.74 7.08
C ASP A 90 -5.98 -9.31 7.78
N VAL A 91 -6.81 -9.99 6.99
CA VAL A 91 -8.06 -10.61 7.45
C VAL A 91 -7.85 -12.11 7.55
N VAL A 92 -8.24 -12.69 8.68
CA VAL A 92 -8.33 -14.14 8.87
C VAL A 92 -9.77 -14.50 9.21
N GLU A 93 -10.22 -15.64 8.71
CA GLU A 93 -11.56 -16.17 8.94
C GLU A 93 -11.52 -17.19 10.10
N VAL A 94 -12.33 -16.98 11.13
CA VAL A 94 -12.38 -17.85 12.32
C VAL A 94 -13.82 -18.22 12.70
N SER A 95 -14.02 -19.19 13.58
CA SER A 95 -15.35 -19.49 14.11
C SER A 95 -15.90 -18.37 15.01
N VAL A 96 -17.21 -18.31 15.14
CA VAL A 96 -17.90 -17.39 16.06
C VAL A 96 -17.39 -17.53 17.49
N GLU A 97 -17.19 -18.76 17.95
CA GLU A 97 -16.65 -19.09 19.28
C GLU A 97 -15.25 -18.48 19.46
N THR A 98 -14.37 -18.69 18.48
CA THR A 98 -13.01 -18.14 18.49
C THR A 98 -13.01 -16.62 18.52
N ALA A 99 -13.88 -15.99 17.73
CA ALA A 99 -14.02 -14.54 17.73
C ALA A 99 -14.49 -14.01 19.08
N GLN A 100 -15.38 -14.72 19.78
CA GLN A 100 -15.77 -14.38 21.15
C GLN A 100 -14.59 -14.48 22.12
N GLU A 101 -13.79 -15.55 22.05
CA GLU A 101 -12.58 -15.68 22.88
C GLU A 101 -11.57 -14.54 22.67
N VAL A 102 -11.47 -14.05 21.43
CA VAL A 102 -10.64 -12.88 21.09
C VAL A 102 -11.16 -11.63 21.78
N LEU A 103 -12.49 -11.41 21.76
CA LEU A 103 -13.11 -10.26 22.45
C LEU A 103 -12.97 -10.35 23.97
N ASP A 104 -12.96 -11.57 24.52
CA ASP A 104 -12.74 -11.85 25.93
C ASP A 104 -11.26 -11.69 26.34
N GLY A 105 -10.37 -11.45 25.36
CA GLY A 105 -8.97 -11.12 25.57
C GLY A 105 -8.01 -12.30 25.64
N LYS A 106 -8.48 -13.52 25.35
CA LYS A 106 -7.67 -14.76 25.40
C LYS A 106 -6.48 -14.73 24.43
N TRP A 107 -6.62 -14.03 23.31
CA TRP A 107 -5.64 -13.97 22.21
C TRP A 107 -4.83 -12.66 22.16
N GLY A 108 -4.83 -11.89 23.26
CA GLY A 108 -4.11 -10.62 23.34
C GLY A 108 -4.80 -9.45 22.62
N GLN A 109 -4.07 -8.34 22.44
CA GLN A 109 -4.65 -7.06 22.00
C GLN A 109 -4.42 -6.71 20.53
N ASN A 110 -3.85 -7.65 19.76
CA ASN A 110 -3.48 -7.43 18.36
C ASN A 110 -4.61 -7.82 17.39
N TRP A 111 -5.75 -8.26 17.89
CA TRP A 111 -6.88 -8.70 17.08
C TRP A 111 -8.06 -7.75 17.26
N ALA A 112 -8.82 -7.57 16.18
CA ALA A 112 -10.07 -6.82 16.19
C ALA A 112 -11.06 -7.45 15.21
N LEU A 113 -12.36 -7.25 15.42
CA LEU A 113 -13.37 -7.66 14.44
C LEU A 113 -13.15 -6.96 13.08
N GLY A 114 -13.41 -7.69 12.00
CA GLY A 114 -13.12 -7.30 10.63
C GLY A 114 -14.28 -6.69 9.84
N TYR A 115 -15.48 -6.60 10.42
CA TYR A 115 -16.67 -6.11 9.70
C TYR A 115 -16.59 -4.67 9.20
N ALA A 116 -15.83 -3.82 9.91
CA ALA A 116 -15.74 -2.42 9.57
C ALA A 116 -14.32 -1.87 9.68
N MET A 117 -13.98 -0.95 8.80
CA MET A 117 -12.70 -0.22 8.85
C MET A 117 -12.93 1.27 8.64
N THR A 118 -12.05 2.08 9.23
CA THR A 118 -12.12 3.51 8.94
C THR A 118 -11.56 3.78 7.54
N VAL A 119 -12.07 4.81 6.86
CA VAL A 119 -11.54 5.26 5.56
C VAL A 119 -10.03 5.51 5.66
N HIS A 120 -9.53 6.07 6.77
CA HIS A 120 -8.10 6.25 6.97
C HIS A 120 -7.32 4.94 7.15
N SER A 121 -7.91 3.92 7.78
CA SER A 121 -7.28 2.61 7.90
C SER A 121 -7.29 1.82 6.58
N SER A 122 -8.30 2.01 5.73
CA SER A 122 -8.34 1.43 4.37
C SER A 122 -7.44 2.19 3.40
N GLN A 123 -7.25 3.50 3.58
CA GLN A 123 -6.27 4.30 2.83
C GLN A 123 -4.83 3.77 3.01
N GLY A 124 -4.53 3.09 4.12
CA GLY A 124 -3.25 2.41 4.35
C GLY A 124 -3.09 1.08 3.62
N LEU A 125 -4.15 0.52 3.04
CA LEU A 125 -4.18 -0.80 2.39
C LEU A 125 -4.10 -0.75 0.85
N THR A 126 -4.07 0.44 0.22
CA THR A 126 -4.03 0.47 -1.25
C THR A 126 -3.27 1.65 -1.86
N ILE A 127 -2.38 2.30 -1.13
CA ILE A 127 -1.38 3.20 -1.73
C ILE A 127 -0.10 3.05 -0.91
N LYS A 128 0.96 2.49 -1.50
CA LYS A 128 2.32 2.67 -0.96
C LYS A 128 2.62 4.17 -1.00
N ASP A 129 2.24 4.93 0.03
CA ASP A 129 2.26 6.39 -0.01
C ASP A 129 3.61 6.91 -0.56
N PRO A 130 3.62 7.51 -1.77
CA PRO A 130 4.81 8.08 -2.37
C PRO A 130 5.56 9.00 -1.39
N GLN A 131 4.85 9.76 -0.56
CA GLN A 131 5.44 10.68 0.41
C GLN A 131 6.24 9.95 1.49
N LYS A 132 5.75 8.80 1.97
CA LYS A 132 6.48 7.92 2.90
C LYS A 132 7.77 7.37 2.28
N ASN A 133 7.73 6.95 1.01
CA ASN A 133 8.91 6.47 0.29
C ASN A 133 9.94 7.60 0.07
N ILE A 134 9.48 8.81 -0.25
CA ILE A 134 10.33 10.01 -0.34
C ILE A 134 11.00 10.30 1.00
N GLY A 135 10.22 10.34 2.08
CA GLY A 135 10.72 10.60 3.43
C GLY A 135 11.83 9.63 3.85
N ARG A 136 11.61 8.33 3.62
CA ARG A 136 12.61 7.27 3.91
C ARG A 136 13.91 7.48 3.12
N LYS A 137 13.83 7.74 1.81
CA LYS A 137 15.02 7.99 0.97
C LYS A 137 15.79 9.24 1.41
N LEU A 138 15.09 10.36 1.65
CA LEU A 138 15.72 11.59 2.11
C LEU A 138 16.46 11.42 3.44
N GLN A 139 15.92 10.64 4.38
CA GLN A 139 16.62 10.31 5.62
C GLN A 139 17.87 9.47 5.38
N ALA A 140 17.79 8.45 4.51
CA ALA A 140 18.95 7.63 4.16
C ALA A 140 20.07 8.46 3.53
N TYR A 141 19.75 9.31 2.56
CA TYR A 141 20.74 10.19 1.90
C TYR A 141 21.39 11.18 2.87
N LYS A 142 20.64 11.75 3.82
CA LYS A 142 21.20 12.63 4.86
C LYS A 142 22.26 11.94 5.71
N ARG A 143 22.06 10.68 6.09
CA ARG A 143 23.05 9.90 6.85
C ARG A 143 24.31 9.67 6.01
N VAL A 144 24.14 9.32 4.74
CA VAL A 144 25.27 9.08 3.81
C VAL A 144 26.08 10.37 3.59
N ASP A 145 25.43 11.50 3.36
CA ASP A 145 26.12 12.78 3.15
C ASP A 145 26.83 13.27 4.41
N ALA A 146 26.19 13.11 5.58
CA ALA A 146 26.79 13.44 6.87
C ALA A 146 28.04 12.60 7.14
N ALA A 147 27.98 11.29 6.87
CA ALA A 147 29.14 10.39 7.00
C ALA A 147 30.30 10.76 6.05
N LYS A 148 30.00 11.38 4.90
CA LYS A 148 30.99 11.88 3.94
C LYS A 148 31.44 13.32 4.20
N GLY A 149 30.98 13.96 5.28
CA GLY A 149 31.33 15.34 5.62
C GLY A 149 30.80 16.39 4.63
N LEU A 150 29.80 16.05 3.81
CA LEU A 150 29.27 16.95 2.79
C LEU A 150 28.31 17.97 3.43
N LYS A 151 28.51 19.28 3.16
CA LYS A 151 27.65 20.35 3.66
C LYS A 151 26.23 20.23 3.10
N CYS A 152 25.28 19.87 3.96
CA CYS A 152 23.84 19.85 3.68
C CYS A 152 23.16 21.12 4.22
N ASN A 153 23.55 22.30 3.71
CA ASN A 153 23.06 23.58 4.25
C ASN A 153 21.60 23.89 3.87
N LEU A 154 21.00 23.19 2.90
CA LEU A 154 19.58 23.26 2.60
C LEU A 154 18.91 21.90 2.81
N ARG A 155 17.98 21.83 3.77
CA ARG A 155 17.20 20.63 4.06
C ARG A 155 16.24 20.37 2.90
N LEU A 156 16.62 19.49 1.96
CA LEU A 156 15.71 18.96 0.94
C LEU A 156 14.50 18.32 1.65
N ARG A 157 13.30 18.77 1.29
CA ARG A 157 12.00 18.35 1.86
C ARG A 157 11.18 17.57 0.83
N ILE A 158 10.14 16.89 1.30
CA ILE A 158 9.22 16.11 0.45
C ILE A 158 8.65 16.99 -0.68
N LYS A 159 8.17 18.20 -0.35
CA LYS A 159 7.66 19.18 -1.33
C LYS A 159 8.65 19.53 -2.44
N ASP A 160 9.94 19.55 -2.14
CA ASP A 160 10.97 19.88 -3.13
C ASP A 160 11.13 18.72 -4.14
N VAL A 161 10.97 17.48 -3.69
CA VAL A 161 11.02 16.27 -4.53
C VAL A 161 9.76 16.15 -5.39
N GLU A 162 8.60 16.55 -4.87
CA GLU A 162 7.34 16.62 -5.63
C GLU A 162 7.42 17.69 -6.74
N ALA A 163 7.91 18.89 -6.41
CA ALA A 163 8.16 19.92 -7.42
C ALA A 163 9.16 19.46 -8.49
N LEU A 164 10.18 18.69 -8.11
CA LEU A 164 11.14 18.11 -9.04
C LEU A 164 10.52 17.03 -9.92
N LYS A 165 9.57 16.24 -9.40
CA LYS A 165 8.79 15.26 -10.16
C LYS A 165 7.99 15.94 -11.26
N GLU A 166 7.31 17.04 -10.94
CA GLU A 166 6.56 17.83 -11.92
C GLU A 166 7.49 18.43 -12.98
N LYS A 167 8.60 19.05 -12.53
CA LYS A 167 9.62 19.66 -13.42
C LYS A 167 10.24 18.66 -14.40
N GLN A 168 10.44 17.41 -13.99
CA GLN A 168 11.00 16.34 -14.83
C GLN A 168 9.93 15.47 -15.49
N SER A 169 8.64 15.84 -15.40
CA SER A 169 7.52 15.08 -15.95
C SER A 169 7.51 13.61 -15.52
N ASN A 170 7.94 13.33 -14.29
CA ASN A 170 8.07 11.98 -13.74
C ASN A 170 9.04 11.03 -14.50
N ARG A 171 10.00 11.59 -15.24
CA ARG A 171 10.97 10.82 -16.02
C ARG A 171 12.36 10.80 -15.39
N CYS A 172 13.06 9.69 -15.58
CA CYS A 172 14.47 9.55 -15.20
C CYS A 172 15.33 10.56 -15.99
N ALA A 173 16.15 11.34 -15.29
CA ALA A 173 17.05 12.30 -15.92
C ALA A 173 18.09 11.69 -16.87
N SER A 174 18.39 10.38 -16.72
CA SER A 174 19.43 9.71 -17.50
C SER A 174 18.89 8.88 -18.66
N CYS A 175 17.86 8.06 -18.42
CA CYS A 175 17.30 7.14 -19.43
C CYS A 175 15.87 7.47 -19.86
N ASN A 176 15.29 8.56 -19.35
CA ASN A 176 13.96 9.08 -19.73
C ASN A 176 12.75 8.15 -19.49
N ILE A 177 12.94 7.02 -18.79
CA ILE A 177 11.85 6.11 -18.41
C ILE A 177 11.00 6.69 -17.27
N ASP A 178 9.76 6.23 -17.17
CA ASP A 178 8.85 6.61 -16.08
C ASP A 178 9.32 6.01 -14.75
N LEU A 179 9.36 6.87 -13.73
CA LEU A 179 9.80 6.50 -12.39
C LEU A 179 8.66 5.93 -11.54
N LEU A 180 8.96 4.83 -10.85
CA LEU A 180 8.05 4.21 -9.89
C LEU A 180 8.25 4.81 -8.50
N TRP A 181 7.18 5.34 -7.91
CA TRP A 181 7.17 5.92 -6.55
C TRP A 181 6.67 4.95 -5.49
N CYS A 182 5.93 3.95 -5.95
CA CYS A 182 5.49 2.77 -5.24
C CYS A 182 6.20 1.59 -5.91
N TYR A 183 7.03 0.84 -5.19
CA TYR A 183 7.87 -0.18 -5.81
C TYR A 183 8.18 -1.31 -4.83
N GLU A 184 8.64 -2.44 -5.35
CA GLU A 184 9.21 -3.52 -4.55
C GLU A 184 10.69 -3.27 -4.23
N PRO A 185 11.22 -3.82 -3.14
CA PRO A 185 12.65 -3.73 -2.84
C PRO A 185 13.50 -4.14 -4.05
N LYS A 186 14.55 -3.36 -4.34
CA LYS A 186 15.48 -3.56 -5.47
C LYS A 186 14.92 -3.39 -6.89
N ASP A 187 13.66 -2.99 -7.06
CA ASP A 187 13.11 -2.60 -8.37
C ASP A 187 14.00 -1.54 -9.04
N THR A 188 14.43 -1.78 -10.28
CA THR A 188 15.35 -0.94 -11.05
C THR A 188 14.74 0.39 -11.47
N ARG A 189 13.42 0.41 -11.66
CA ARG A 189 12.64 1.59 -12.09
C ARG A 189 12.21 2.48 -10.93
N GLN A 190 12.45 2.04 -9.68
CA GLN A 190 12.14 2.88 -8.53
C GLN A 190 12.86 4.23 -8.62
N PHE A 191 12.17 5.29 -8.19
CA PHE A 191 12.77 6.61 -8.15
C PHE A 191 13.95 6.64 -7.17
N SER A 192 14.92 7.49 -7.48
CA SER A 192 16.00 7.86 -6.61
C SER A 192 16.26 9.35 -6.76
N VAL A 193 16.75 9.97 -5.69
CA VAL A 193 17.21 11.35 -5.72
C VAL A 193 18.72 11.28 -5.91
N ASP A 194 19.16 11.53 -7.14
CA ASP A 194 20.56 11.45 -7.54
C ASP A 194 21.20 12.84 -7.43
N ARG A 195 22.42 12.92 -6.91
CA ARG A 195 23.17 14.19 -6.82
C ARG A 195 23.54 14.66 -8.22
N ILE A 196 23.54 15.94 -8.54
CA ILE A 196 24.09 16.35 -9.85
C ILE A 196 25.61 16.30 -9.79
N ASP A 197 26.19 16.99 -8.82
CA ASP A 197 27.61 16.99 -8.46
C ASP A 197 27.85 16.12 -7.22
N ASN A 198 28.73 15.12 -7.36
CA ASN A 198 29.06 14.16 -6.30
C ASN A 198 29.93 14.75 -5.18
N ALA A 199 30.59 15.89 -5.42
CA ALA A 199 31.39 16.61 -4.43
C ALA A 199 30.53 17.45 -3.46
N LYS A 200 29.23 17.60 -3.76
CA LYS A 200 28.26 18.34 -2.93
C LYS A 200 27.21 17.38 -2.37
N GLY A 201 26.60 17.75 -1.24
CA GLY A 201 25.51 17.00 -0.63
C GLY A 201 24.18 17.14 -1.39
N HIS A 202 23.14 16.48 -0.91
CA HIS A 202 21.78 16.63 -1.44
C HIS A 202 21.17 17.97 -1.04
N THR A 203 21.32 18.99 -1.89
CA THR A 203 20.68 20.30 -1.78
C THR A 203 19.65 20.49 -2.89
N ARG A 204 18.75 21.47 -2.77
CA ARG A 204 17.68 21.75 -3.76
C ARG A 204 18.22 21.94 -5.18
N ASP A 205 19.40 22.53 -5.31
CA ASP A 205 20.02 22.84 -6.61
C ASP A 205 21.00 21.76 -7.09
N ASN A 206 21.29 20.75 -6.26
CA ASN A 206 22.25 19.68 -6.56
C ASN A 206 21.60 18.30 -6.66
N VAL A 207 20.32 18.23 -7.03
CA VAL A 207 19.60 16.96 -7.15
C VAL A 207 18.79 16.87 -8.43
N ARG A 208 18.64 15.63 -8.90
CA ARG A 208 17.77 15.24 -10.01
C ARG A 208 17.11 13.90 -9.69
N LEU A 209 15.98 13.62 -10.30
CA LEU A 209 15.35 12.31 -10.23
C LEU A 209 15.93 11.37 -11.28
N ALA A 210 16.30 10.18 -10.84
CA ALA A 210 16.78 9.09 -11.70
C ALA A 210 16.22 7.75 -11.23
N CYS A 211 16.14 6.77 -12.12
CA CYS A 211 15.83 5.40 -11.70
C CYS A 211 17.00 4.82 -10.92
N LEU A 212 16.73 3.84 -10.05
CA LEU A 212 17.76 3.21 -9.22
C LEU A 212 18.87 2.60 -10.08
N GLU A 213 18.53 2.02 -11.23
CA GLU A 213 19.52 1.43 -12.12
C GLU A 213 20.53 2.47 -12.64
N CYS A 214 20.05 3.60 -13.17
CA CYS A 214 20.93 4.68 -13.63
C CYS A 214 21.76 5.27 -12.49
N ASN A 215 21.19 5.41 -11.29
CA ASN A 215 21.92 5.90 -10.13
C ASN A 215 23.03 4.92 -9.69
N ARG A 216 22.71 3.62 -9.65
CA ARG A 216 23.71 2.56 -9.37
C ARG A 216 24.80 2.51 -10.43
N LYS A 217 24.43 2.56 -11.71
CA LYS A 217 25.38 2.63 -12.83
C LYS A 217 26.27 3.85 -12.71
N ARG A 218 25.75 5.01 -12.30
CA ARG A 218 26.59 6.19 -12.03
C ARG A 218 27.52 6.03 -10.84
N GLY A 219 27.11 5.26 -9.82
CA GLY A 219 28.00 4.86 -8.73
C GLY A 219 29.04 3.81 -9.13
N ALA A 220 28.76 3.01 -10.17
CA ALA A 220 29.58 1.88 -10.62
C ALA A 220 30.44 2.17 -11.85
N ALA A 221 30.11 3.19 -12.65
CA ALA A 221 30.74 3.46 -13.94
C ALA A 221 31.72 4.65 -13.86
N ALA A 222 32.96 4.66 -14.36
CA ALA A 222 33.80 3.67 -15.05
C ALA A 222 33.10 2.41 -15.60
N LEU A 223 32.27 2.59 -16.65
CA LEU A 223 31.90 1.64 -17.72
C LEU A 223 30.43 1.71 -18.19
N THR A 224 30.35 1.94 -19.51
CA THR A 224 29.38 1.56 -20.55
C THR A 224 27.90 1.91 -20.43
N HIS A 225 27.44 2.56 -21.52
CA HIS A 225 26.06 2.92 -21.84
C HIS A 225 25.08 1.77 -21.59
N CYS A 226 23.91 2.09 -21.02
CA CYS A 226 22.76 1.18 -21.06
C CYS A 226 22.34 0.96 -22.52
N GLU A 227 22.45 -0.25 -23.02
CA GLU A 227 21.65 -0.70 -24.15
C GLU A 227 20.18 -0.64 -23.71
N ALA A 228 19.40 0.20 -24.41
CA ALA A 228 17.96 0.06 -24.40
C ALA A 228 17.66 -1.30 -25.03
N THR A 229 17.12 -2.24 -24.28
CA THR A 229 16.52 -3.43 -24.87
C THR A 229 15.36 -2.95 -25.75
N LYS A 230 15.61 -3.00 -27.06
CA LYS A 230 14.57 -2.94 -28.09
C LYS A 230 13.58 -4.06 -27.77
N ASN A 231 12.34 -3.69 -27.44
CA ASN A 231 11.24 -4.61 -27.67
C ASN A 231 10.85 -4.43 -29.14
N ASP A 232 11.10 -5.47 -29.92
CA ASP A 232 10.68 -5.58 -31.30
C ASP A 232 9.14 -5.60 -31.38
N GLY A 233 8.60 -4.74 -32.24
CA GLY A 233 7.57 -5.12 -33.21
C GLY A 233 6.11 -5.21 -32.75
N VAL A 234 5.41 -4.07 -32.73
CA VAL A 234 4.15 -3.94 -33.47
C VAL A 234 4.21 -2.61 -34.24
N PRO A 235 4.16 -2.61 -35.58
CA PRO A 235 4.24 -1.37 -36.34
C PRO A 235 2.97 -0.52 -36.14
N PRO A 236 3.08 0.81 -36.17
CA PRO A 236 1.91 1.67 -36.23
C PRO A 236 1.23 1.48 -37.58
N GLY A 237 0.05 0.86 -37.56
CA GLY A 237 -0.88 0.93 -38.69
C GLY A 237 -1.29 2.38 -38.88
N ASN A 238 -0.85 2.98 -39.99
CA ASN A 238 -1.34 4.26 -40.48
C ASN A 238 -2.87 4.20 -40.60
N VAL A 239 -3.58 4.99 -39.81
CA VAL A 239 -4.95 5.39 -40.15
C VAL A 239 -4.89 6.88 -40.50
N SER A 240 -5.03 7.15 -41.79
CA SER A 240 -5.16 8.50 -42.33
C SER A 240 -6.38 9.20 -41.73
N ALA A 241 -6.24 10.50 -41.49
CA ALA A 241 -7.33 11.38 -41.11
C ALA A 241 -8.48 11.30 -42.13
N GLY A 242 -9.60 10.69 -41.73
CA GLY A 242 -10.84 10.67 -42.51
C GLY A 242 -11.51 9.30 -42.51
N GLN A 243 -12.22 8.96 -41.42
CA GLN A 243 -13.48 8.20 -41.38
C GLN A 243 -13.80 7.78 -39.93
N LEU A 244 -15.10 7.75 -39.61
CA LEU A 244 -15.74 7.36 -38.34
C LEU A 244 -15.98 8.48 -37.31
N ARG A 245 -16.74 9.49 -37.73
CA ARG A 245 -17.93 9.89 -36.96
C ARG A 245 -18.99 8.79 -37.13
N ASP A 246 -19.82 8.61 -36.11
CA ASP A 246 -20.99 7.71 -36.03
C ASP A 246 -20.72 6.39 -35.30
N LEU A 247 -20.58 6.47 -33.97
CA LEU A 247 -20.99 5.38 -33.06
C LEU A 247 -21.15 5.89 -31.63
N PHE A 248 -22.00 6.90 -31.42
CA PHE A 248 -22.40 7.35 -30.08
C PHE A 248 -23.87 7.75 -29.98
N ASP A 249 -24.74 7.11 -30.78
CA ASP A 249 -26.18 7.09 -30.52
C ASP A 249 -26.67 5.64 -30.60
N SER A 250 -27.25 5.16 -29.50
CA SER A 250 -27.85 3.84 -29.24
C SER A 250 -26.98 2.83 -28.48
N ILE A 251 -26.92 2.98 -27.15
CA ILE A 251 -27.36 2.02 -26.10
C ILE A 251 -27.36 2.76 -24.75
#